data_AF-A0A520Y7N9-F1
#
_entry.id   AF-A0A520Y7N9-F1
#
_cell.length_a   1.000
_cell.length_b   1.000
_cell.length_c   1.000
_cell.angle_alpha   90.00
_cell.angle_beta   90.00
_cell.angle_gamma   90.00
#
_symmetry.space_group_name_H-M   'P 1'
#
loop_
_entity.id
_entity.type
_entity.pdbx_description
1 polymer ?
#
loop_
_entity_poly.entity_id
_entity_poly.type
_entity_poly.pdbx_seq_one_letter_code
_entity_poly.pdbx_strand_id
1 'polypeptide(L)'
;MSPRVVAALLAVGLSMLATVAGAQPVYTHAVQEGDTLASVAQRYYADPTREAVLREANRMKGSAASDLVTGSWIFVPMVSFYRVSKDETWKSIAARFYGRPSRSTVLIEANKGNKRVEP
;
A
#
# COMPACT_ATOMS: atom_id res chain seq x y z
N MET A 1 -13.09 -59.55 14.65
CA MET A 1 -12.60 -58.18 14.36
C MET A 1 -13.41 -57.21 15.20
N SER A 2 -12.78 -56.41 16.07
CA SER A 2 -13.51 -55.50 16.96
C SER A 2 -12.78 -54.15 17.11
N PRO A 3 -13.52 -53.04 17.21
CA PRO A 3 -13.32 -51.87 16.34
C PRO A 3 -12.45 -50.77 16.97
N ARG A 4 -11.66 -51.11 18.00
CA ARG A 4 -10.97 -50.11 18.84
C ARG A 4 -9.68 -49.55 18.25
N VAL A 5 -9.23 -50.04 17.09
CA VAL A 5 -7.99 -49.59 16.45
C VAL A 5 -8.22 -48.49 15.39
N VAL A 6 -9.48 -48.19 15.01
CA VAL A 6 -9.78 -47.09 14.06
C VAL A 6 -9.83 -45.71 14.75
N ALA A 7 -9.52 -45.65 16.05
CA ALA A 7 -9.65 -44.45 16.88
C ALA A 7 -8.48 -43.44 16.80
N ALA A 8 -7.55 -43.53 15.85
CA ALA A 8 -6.32 -42.70 15.93
C ALA A 8 -5.84 -42.05 14.62
N LEU A 9 -6.71 -41.80 13.63
CA LEU A 9 -6.31 -41.09 12.40
C LEU A 9 -7.26 -39.97 11.93
N LEU A 10 -8.10 -39.44 12.83
CA LEU A 10 -9.06 -38.38 12.49
C LEU A 10 -9.10 -37.24 13.51
N ALA A 11 -8.00 -37.03 14.26
CA ALA A 11 -7.89 -35.95 15.25
C ALA A 11 -6.59 -35.12 15.13
N VAL A 12 -5.85 -35.23 14.02
CA VAL A 12 -4.61 -34.46 13.79
C VAL A 12 -4.69 -33.55 12.54
N GLY A 13 -5.75 -33.66 11.74
CA GLY A 13 -5.90 -32.93 10.47
C GLY A 13 -6.60 -31.57 10.57
N LEU A 14 -6.72 -30.96 11.75
CA LEU A 14 -7.32 -29.63 11.89
C LEU A 14 -6.44 -28.69 12.72
N SER A 15 -5.12 -28.84 12.63
CA SER A 15 -4.16 -27.87 13.15
C SER A 15 -3.92 -26.77 12.11
N MET A 16 -4.61 -25.64 12.33
CA MET A 16 -4.20 -24.30 11.93
C MET A 16 -4.03 -24.03 10.42
N LEU A 17 -5.13 -23.73 9.75
CA LEU A 17 -5.15 -22.57 8.84
C LEU A 17 -5.25 -21.29 9.67
N ALA A 18 -4.28 -21.08 10.58
CA ALA A 18 -3.96 -19.72 10.98
C ALA A 18 -3.28 -19.13 9.75
N THR A 19 -4.06 -18.51 8.88
CA THR A 19 -3.49 -17.56 7.93
C THR A 19 -2.69 -16.59 8.78
N VAL A 20 -1.37 -16.70 8.76
CA VAL A 20 -0.51 -15.58 9.12
C VAL A 20 -0.85 -14.55 8.06
N ALA A 21 -1.88 -13.74 8.33
CA ALA A 21 -2.13 -12.55 7.57
C ALA A 21 -0.87 -11.74 7.80
N GLY A 22 0.05 -11.74 6.82
CA GLY A 22 1.33 -11.08 6.93
C GLY A 22 1.07 -9.60 7.09
N ALA A 23 0.99 -9.13 8.34
CA ALA A 23 0.84 -7.73 8.66
C ALA A 23 2.04 -7.02 8.06
N GLN A 24 1.79 -6.26 6.99
CA GLN A 24 2.84 -5.46 6.39
C GLN A 24 3.30 -4.46 7.43
N PRO A 25 4.61 -4.31 7.68
CA PRO A 25 5.11 -3.34 8.64
C PRO A 25 4.58 -1.95 8.25
N VAL A 26 3.87 -1.32 9.19
CA VAL A 26 3.38 0.04 9.05
C VAL A 26 4.53 0.95 9.46
N TYR A 27 5.08 1.70 8.51
CA TYR A 27 6.09 2.71 8.83
C TYR A 27 5.39 4.03 9.09
N THR A 28 5.82 4.71 10.16
CA THR A 28 5.39 6.07 10.48
C THR A 28 6.59 6.97 10.58
N HIS A 29 6.40 8.23 10.19
CA HIS A 29 7.40 9.27 10.28
C HIS A 29 6.90 10.35 11.25
N ALA A 30 7.70 10.64 12.28
CA ALA A 30 7.47 11.78 13.16
C ALA A 30 7.95 13.04 12.44
N VAL A 31 7.02 13.93 12.11
CA VAL A 31 7.30 15.18 11.39
C VAL A 31 8.22 16.06 12.23
N GLN A 32 9.35 16.43 11.65
CA GLN A 32 10.32 17.35 12.23
C GLN A 32 10.09 18.78 11.70
N GLU A 33 10.76 19.75 12.33
CA GLU A 33 10.80 21.11 11.82
C GLU A 33 11.48 21.15 10.44
N GLY A 34 10.84 21.83 9.48
CA GLY A 34 11.33 21.95 8.10
C GLY A 34 11.02 20.75 7.19
N ASP A 35 10.34 19.71 7.69
CA ASP A 35 9.88 18.62 6.81
C ASP A 35 8.83 19.11 5.82
N THR A 36 8.93 18.57 4.60
CA THR A 36 7.93 18.69 3.53
C THR A 36 7.57 17.29 3.05
N LEU A 37 6.43 17.11 2.39
CA LEU A 37 6.10 15.81 1.80
C LEU A 37 7.17 15.36 0.79
N ALA A 38 7.74 16.28 0.02
CA ALA A 38 8.82 16.00 -0.90
C ALA A 38 10.11 15.55 -0.19
N SER A 39 10.51 16.18 0.93
CA SER A 39 11.71 15.76 1.69
C SER A 39 11.50 14.41 2.36
N VAL A 40 10.30 14.14 2.88
CA VAL A 40 9.97 12.82 3.44
C VAL A 40 9.94 11.77 2.33
N ALA A 41 9.33 12.06 1.17
CA ALA A 41 9.33 11.16 0.01
C ALA A 41 10.76 10.87 -0.47
N GLN A 42 11.63 11.88 -0.54
CA GLN A 42 13.04 11.70 -0.86
C GLN A 42 13.73 10.75 0.13
N ARG A 43 13.44 10.85 1.43
CA ARG A 43 14.05 10.02 2.47
C ARG A 43 13.65 8.55 2.35
N TYR A 44 12.36 8.27 2.15
CA TYR A 44 11.84 6.91 2.20
C TYR A 44 11.75 6.23 0.83
N TYR A 45 11.64 6.99 -0.25
CA TYR A 45 11.47 6.46 -1.61
C TYR A 45 12.63 6.81 -2.55
N ALA A 46 13.62 7.55 -2.07
CA ALA A 46 14.71 8.10 -2.89
C ALA A 46 14.22 8.97 -4.08
N ASP A 47 12.98 9.45 -4.03
CA ASP A 47 12.32 10.18 -5.11
C ASP A 47 11.34 11.22 -4.52
N PRO A 48 11.63 12.52 -4.63
CA PRO A 48 10.80 13.57 -4.04
C PRO A 48 9.47 13.71 -4.78
N THR A 49 9.38 13.22 -6.02
CA THR A 49 8.14 13.26 -6.81
C THR A 49 7.09 12.27 -6.31
N ARG A 50 7.45 11.40 -5.35
CA ARG A 50 6.53 10.47 -4.68
C ARG A 50 5.71 11.11 -3.55
N GLU A 51 5.76 12.43 -3.37
CA GLU A 51 4.91 13.13 -2.40
C GLU A 51 3.41 12.85 -2.56
N ALA A 52 2.94 12.63 -3.79
CA ALA A 52 1.54 12.28 -4.09
C ALA A 52 1.09 10.99 -3.39
N VAL A 53 2.01 10.03 -3.22
CA VAL A 53 1.75 8.77 -2.51
C VAL A 53 1.52 9.05 -1.02
N LEU A 54 2.37 9.88 -0.40
CA LEU A 54 2.22 10.26 1.01
C LEU A 54 0.91 11.03 1.24
N ARG A 55 0.60 11.99 0.36
CA ARG A 55 -0.63 12.80 0.42
C ARG A 55 -1.89 11.93 0.38
N GLU A 56 -2.01 11.04 -0.59
CA GLU A 56 -3.17 10.14 -0.70
C GLU A 56 -3.27 9.19 0.49
N ALA A 57 -2.15 8.59 0.91
CA ALA A 57 -2.13 7.60 1.99
C ALA A 57 -2.52 8.22 3.35
N ASN A 58 -2.17 9.49 3.57
CA ASN A 58 -2.52 10.24 4.77
C ASN A 58 -3.81 11.06 4.64
N ARG A 59 -4.53 10.92 3.52
CA ARG A 59 -5.79 11.64 3.24
C ARG A 59 -5.66 13.16 3.36
N MET A 60 -4.49 13.69 3.04
CA MET A 60 -4.22 15.12 3.01
C MET A 60 -4.89 15.73 1.77
N LYS A 61 -5.63 16.82 1.97
CA LYS A 61 -6.41 17.47 0.91
C LYS A 61 -5.73 18.76 0.49
N GLY A 62 -5.45 18.90 -0.81
CA GLY A 62 -4.90 20.14 -1.38
C GLY A 62 -3.43 19.99 -1.81
N SER A 63 -2.92 21.07 -2.42
CA SER A 63 -1.55 21.15 -2.97
C SER A 63 -0.56 21.85 -2.03
N ALA A 64 -1.00 22.33 -0.86
CA ALA A 64 -0.15 23.11 0.00
C ALA A 64 0.83 22.18 0.74
N ALA A 65 2.12 22.33 0.44
CA ALA A 65 3.23 21.75 1.18
C ALA A 65 3.31 22.20 2.67
N SER A 66 2.25 22.86 3.19
CA SER A 66 2.10 23.44 4.53
C SER A 66 1.42 22.49 5.53
N ASP A 67 1.04 21.27 5.13
CA ASP A 67 0.17 20.37 5.91
C ASP A 67 0.90 19.54 6.98
N LEU A 68 2.23 19.59 7.02
CA LEU A 68 3.00 18.83 7.99
C LEU A 68 3.14 19.62 9.30
N VAL A 69 2.41 19.17 10.32
CA VAL A 69 2.49 19.74 11.67
C VAL A 69 3.67 19.10 12.41
N THR A 70 4.66 19.88 12.81
CA THR A 70 5.79 19.40 13.60
C THR A 70 5.33 18.65 14.86
N GLY A 71 5.94 17.49 15.14
CA GLY A 71 5.58 16.60 16.24
C GLY A 71 4.39 15.66 15.94
N SER A 72 3.70 15.85 14.81
CA SER A 72 2.70 14.89 14.34
C SER A 72 3.34 13.66 13.71
N TRP A 73 2.54 12.64 13.44
CA TRP A 73 2.96 11.42 12.77
C TRP A 73 2.22 11.25 11.47
N ILE A 74 2.94 10.88 10.41
CA ILE A 74 2.35 10.49 9.13
C ILE A 74 2.69 9.05 8.81
N PHE A 75 1.76 8.37 8.16
CA PHE A 75 1.97 7.04 7.60
C PHE A 75 2.85 7.11 6.35
N VAL A 76 3.83 6.22 6.26
CA VAL A 76 4.68 6.04 5.09
C VAL A 76 4.37 4.67 4.50
N PRO A 77 3.54 4.59 3.44
CA PRO A 77 3.25 3.31 2.80
C PRO A 77 4.51 2.70 2.18
N MET A 78 4.62 1.38 2.27
CA MET A 78 5.59 0.65 1.45
C MET A 78 5.12 0.72 -0.01
N VAL A 79 6.01 1.17 -0.90
CA VAL A 79 5.78 1.13 -2.35
C VAL A 79 6.48 -0.11 -2.92
N SER A 80 5.85 -0.75 -3.88
CA SER A 80 6.41 -1.89 -4.60
C SER A 80 6.17 -1.71 -6.10
N PHE A 81 6.96 -2.40 -6.91
CA PHE A 81 6.78 -2.42 -8.36
C PHE A 81 5.76 -3.47 -8.75
N TYR A 82 4.89 -3.10 -9.67
CA TYR A 82 3.91 -4.00 -10.26
C TYR A 82 4.16 -4.11 -11.77
N ARG A 83 4.23 -5.34 -12.28
CA ARG A 83 4.37 -5.59 -13.71
C ARG A 83 2.98 -5.69 -14.33
N VAL A 84 2.67 -4.75 -15.20
CA VAL A 84 1.39 -4.62 -15.90
C VAL A 84 1.24 -5.72 -16.95
N SER A 85 0.05 -6.31 -17.04
CA SER A 85 -0.35 -7.22 -18.10
C SER A 85 -1.06 -6.49 -19.25
N LYS A 86 -1.05 -7.07 -20.45
CA LYS A 86 -1.56 -6.44 -21.68
C LYS A 86 -2.98 -5.87 -21.58
N ASP A 87 -3.85 -6.48 -20.77
CA ASP A 87 -5.27 -6.10 -20.69
C ASP A 87 -5.59 -5.29 -19.40
N GLU A 88 -4.57 -4.84 -18.67
CA GLU A 88 -4.76 -4.04 -17.48
C GLU A 88 -4.82 -2.55 -17.81
N THR A 89 -5.72 -1.84 -17.13
CA THR A 89 -5.84 -0.39 -17.21
C THR A 89 -5.44 0.22 -15.88
N TRP A 90 -5.10 1.51 -15.87
CA TRP A 90 -4.91 2.26 -14.61
C TRP A 90 -6.08 2.10 -13.63
N LYS A 91 -7.31 2.00 -14.16
CA LYS A 91 -8.53 1.80 -13.38
C LYS A 91 -8.63 0.40 -12.78
N SER A 92 -8.29 -0.66 -13.52
CA SER A 92 -8.32 -2.02 -12.99
C SER A 92 -7.22 -2.23 -11.94
N ILE A 93 -6.03 -1.67 -12.17
CA ILE A 93 -4.93 -1.67 -11.19
C ILE A 93 -5.33 -0.89 -9.94
N ALA A 94 -5.95 0.29 -10.10
CA ALA A 94 -6.45 1.07 -8.96
C ALA A 94 -7.53 0.34 -8.17
N ALA A 95 -8.47 -0.31 -8.85
CA ALA A 95 -9.49 -1.13 -8.20
C ALA A 95 -8.87 -2.27 -7.40
N ARG A 96 -7.85 -2.95 -7.95
CA ARG A 96 -7.15 -4.06 -7.31
C ARG A 96 -6.37 -3.64 -6.06
N PHE A 97 -5.55 -2.59 -6.16
CA PHE A 97 -4.62 -2.23 -5.09
C PHE A 97 -5.16 -1.16 -4.12
N TYR A 98 -6.11 -0.33 -4.57
CA TYR A 98 -6.64 0.78 -3.78
C TYR A 98 -8.16 0.68 -3.55
N GLY A 99 -8.77 -0.42 -3.99
CA GLY A 99 -10.17 -0.78 -3.74
C GLY A 99 -11.20 -0.04 -4.58
N ARG A 100 -10.81 0.96 -5.40
CA ARG A 100 -11.74 1.74 -6.24
C ARG A 100 -11.10 2.21 -7.55
N PRO A 101 -11.78 2.11 -8.70
CA PRO A 101 -11.25 2.57 -10.00
C PRO A 101 -10.92 4.07 -10.04
N SER A 102 -11.67 4.89 -9.30
CA SER A 102 -11.50 6.37 -9.28
C SER A 102 -10.14 6.80 -8.73
N ARG A 103 -9.42 5.92 -8.02
CA ARG A 103 -8.07 6.19 -7.50
C ARG A 103 -6.96 6.06 -8.55
N SER A 104 -7.30 5.76 -9.80
CA SER A 104 -6.34 5.66 -10.90
C SER A 104 -5.52 6.93 -11.13
N THR A 105 -6.05 8.11 -10.77
CA THR A 105 -5.32 9.38 -10.91
C THR A 105 -4.03 9.42 -10.09
N VAL A 106 -4.03 8.81 -8.89
CA VAL A 106 -2.86 8.74 -8.01
C VAL A 106 -1.76 7.89 -8.64
N LEU A 107 -2.13 6.74 -9.22
CA LEU A 107 -1.19 5.87 -9.92
C LEU A 107 -0.59 6.56 -11.15
N ILE A 108 -1.42 7.28 -11.92
CA ILE A 108 -0.98 7.99 -13.11
C ILE A 108 0.01 9.10 -12.74
N GLU A 109 -0.33 9.92 -11.72
CA GLU A 109 0.55 10.99 -11.23
C GLU A 109 1.87 10.43 -10.70
N ALA A 110 1.80 9.42 -9.83
CA ALA A 110 2.99 8.82 -9.22
C ALA A 110 3.94 8.18 -10.25
N ASN A 111 3.42 7.67 -11.36
CA ASN A 111 4.23 6.99 -12.39
C ASN A 111 4.45 7.85 -13.65
N LYS A 112 4.14 9.15 -13.59
CA LYS A 112 4.23 10.07 -14.75
C LYS A 112 3.51 9.52 -15.99
N GLY A 113 2.44 8.76 -15.75
CA GLY A 113 1.69 8.05 -16.78
C GLY A 113 0.77 8.98 -17.58
N ASN A 114 0.25 8.48 -18.70
CA ASN A 114 -0.72 9.20 -19.50
C ASN A 114 -2.13 8.63 -19.28
N LYS A 115 -3.09 9.52 -18.99
CA LYS A 115 -4.50 9.17 -18.74
C LYS A 115 -5.21 8.55 -19.95
N ARG A 116 -4.65 8.69 -21.15
CA ARG A 116 -5.22 8.27 -22.44
C ARG A 116 -4.67 6.94 -22.96
N VAL A 117 -3.73 6.31 -22.25
CA VAL A 117 -3.10 5.05 -22.66
C VAL A 117 -3.10 4.05 -21.51
N GLU A 118 -2.99 2.76 -21.86
CA GLU A 118 -2.78 1.70 -20.88
C GLU A 118 -1.39 1.83 -20.23
N PRO A 119 -1.26 1.47 -18.94
CA PRO A 119 -0.02 1.58 -18.16
C PRO A 119 1.17 0.80 -18.71
#